data_AF-B7C8Z5-F1
#
_entry.id   AF-B7C8Z5-F1
#
_cell.length_a   1.000
_cell.length_b   1.000
_cell.length_c   1.000
_cell.angle_alpha   90.00
_cell.angle_beta   90.00
_cell.angle_gamma   90.00
#
_symmetry.space_group_name_H-M   'P 1'
#
loop_
_entity.id
_entity.type
_entity.pdbx_description
1 polymer ?
#
loop_
_entity_poly.entity_id
_entity_poly.type
_entity_poly.pdbx_seq_one_letter_code
_entity_poly.pdbx_strand_id
1 'polypeptide(L)'
;MLENKAYVELYNGKSNDIVAFTTVLYKGLRINNISVRKRRSGEIYLDFPFTYRKKNGEFVKDANGYTIKDYVINPLCMDVRKEIEDLVFPKVKVMLTLKTNKL
;
A
#
# COMPACT_ATOMS: atom_id res chain seq x y z
N MET A 1 21.45 -14.90 1.72
CA MET A 1 20.11 -14.47 2.20
C MET A 1 19.42 -13.73 1.07
N LEU A 2 18.14 -14.02 0.79
CA LEU A 2 17.39 -13.27 -0.21
C LEU A 2 17.19 -11.83 0.30
N GLU A 3 17.58 -10.85 -0.51
CA GLU A 3 17.55 -9.44 -0.12
C GLU A 3 16.11 -8.91 -0.05
N ASN A 4 15.79 -8.20 1.02
CA ASN A 4 14.53 -7.47 1.12
C ASN A 4 14.63 -6.17 0.32
N LYS A 5 13.69 -5.92 -0.59
CA LYS A 5 13.73 -4.75 -1.47
C LYS A 5 12.35 -4.25 -1.84
N ALA A 6 12.17 -2.94 -1.80
CA ALA A 6 10.98 -2.27 -2.30
C ALA A 6 11.25 -1.56 -3.63
N TYR A 7 10.30 -1.68 -4.55
CA TYR A 7 10.20 -0.95 -5.82
C TYR A 7 8.95 -0.10 -5.75
N VAL A 8 9.09 1.22 -5.93
CA VAL A 8 8.02 2.19 -5.73
C VAL A 8 7.81 2.95 -7.03
N GLU A 9 6.56 3.21 -7.37
CA GLU A 9 6.18 4.06 -8.51
C GLU A 9 5.10 5.04 -8.06
N LEU A 10 5.34 6.34 -8.24
CA LEU A 10 4.36 7.37 -7.91
C LEU A 10 3.11 7.22 -8.79
N TYR A 11 1.95 7.28 -8.16
CA TYR A 11 0.69 7.26 -8.87
C TYR A 11 0.33 8.66 -9.36
N ASN A 12 0.04 8.78 -10.65
CA ASN A 12 -0.38 10.04 -11.29
C ASN A 12 -1.84 10.01 -11.75
N GLY A 13 -2.65 9.07 -11.22
CA GLY A 13 -4.07 8.96 -11.60
C GLY A 13 -5.00 9.85 -10.76
N LYS A 14 -6.31 9.66 -10.94
CA LYS A 14 -7.36 10.57 -10.42
C LYS A 14 -7.70 10.39 -8.93
N SER A 15 -7.17 9.37 -8.27
CA SER A 15 -7.47 9.12 -6.85
C SER A 15 -6.53 9.96 -5.99
N ASN A 16 -7.11 10.88 -5.22
CA ASN A 16 -6.36 11.84 -4.39
C ASN A 16 -5.69 11.21 -3.17
N ASP A 17 -6.08 9.98 -2.84
CA ASP A 17 -5.67 9.26 -1.66
C ASP A 17 -4.64 8.16 -1.96
N ILE A 18 -4.37 7.83 -3.23
CA ILE A 18 -3.27 6.95 -3.62
C ILE A 18 -2.08 7.81 -4.06
N VAL A 19 -0.93 7.57 -3.45
CA VAL A 19 0.31 8.32 -3.68
C VAL A 19 1.26 7.54 -4.58
N ALA A 20 1.34 6.23 -4.37
CA ALA A 20 2.23 5.34 -5.10
C ALA A 20 1.72 3.91 -5.06
N PHE A 21 2.21 3.09 -5.98
CA PHE A 21 2.15 1.64 -5.87
C PHE A 21 3.55 1.09 -5.59
N THR A 22 3.62 -0.03 -4.89
CA THR A 22 4.88 -0.68 -4.59
C THR A 22 4.79 -2.20 -4.76
N THR A 23 5.89 -2.76 -5.25
CA THR A 23 6.21 -4.18 -5.17
C THR A 23 7.33 -4.37 -4.17
N VAL A 24 7.17 -5.32 -3.25
CA VAL A 24 8.17 -5.66 -2.24
C VAL A 24 8.62 -7.10 -2.44
N LEU A 25 9.92 -7.31 -2.52
CA LEU A 25 10.57 -8.61 -2.29
C LEU A 25 10.87 -8.69 -0.80
N TYR A 26 10.22 -9.58 -0.06
CA TYR A 26 10.39 -9.73 1.38
C TYR A 26 10.56 -11.19 1.74
N LYS A 27 11.72 -11.57 2.29
CA LYS A 27 12.08 -12.95 2.68
C LYS A 27 11.82 -13.98 1.57
N GLY A 28 12.08 -13.59 0.31
CA GLY A 28 11.87 -14.43 -0.88
C GLY A 28 10.45 -14.41 -1.47
N LEU A 29 9.49 -13.76 -0.82
CA LEU A 29 8.15 -13.54 -1.37
C LEU A 29 8.09 -12.24 -2.15
N ARG A 30 7.55 -12.29 -3.37
CA ARG A 30 7.20 -11.11 -4.16
C ARG A 30 5.76 -10.70 -3.89
N ILE A 31 5.56 -9.55 -3.24
CA ILE A 31 4.26 -8.96 -2.94
C ILE A 31 4.06 -7.78 -3.89
N ASN A 32 3.18 -7.94 -4.88
CA ASN A 32 2.85 -6.90 -5.84
C ASN A 32 1.65 -6.08 -5.37
N ASN A 33 1.42 -4.91 -5.98
CA ASN A 33 0.19 -4.12 -5.83
C ASN A 33 -0.13 -3.67 -4.39
N ILE A 34 0.89 -3.43 -3.57
CA ILE A 34 0.70 -2.69 -2.32
C ILE A 34 0.51 -1.23 -2.70
N SER A 35 -0.53 -0.58 -2.19
CA SER A 35 -0.75 0.84 -2.42
C SER A 35 -0.24 1.65 -1.23
N VAL A 36 0.49 2.73 -1.53
CA VAL A 36 0.85 3.76 -0.55
C VAL A 36 -0.23 4.82 -0.62
N ARG A 37 -0.97 4.97 0.48
CA ARG A 37 -2.13 5.86 0.54
C ARG A 37 -1.92 6.98 1.52
N LYS A 38 -2.61 8.10 1.32
CA LYS A 38 -2.54 9.30 2.17
C LYS A 38 -3.85 9.47 2.93
N ARG A 39 -3.76 9.62 4.25
CA ARG A 39 -4.89 10.02 5.10
C ARG A 39 -5.21 11.50 4.90
N ARG A 40 -6.39 11.94 5.35
CA ARG A 40 -6.74 13.37 5.40
C ARG A 40 -5.75 14.20 6.22
N SER A 41 -5.15 13.61 7.26
CA SER A 41 -4.08 14.23 8.07
C SER A 41 -2.78 14.46 7.29
N GLY A 42 -2.62 13.83 6.13
CA GLY A 42 -1.40 13.86 5.33
C GLY A 42 -0.43 12.70 5.60
N GLU A 43 -0.66 11.92 6.66
CA GLU A 43 0.09 10.72 6.98
C GLU A 43 -0.08 9.65 5.88
N ILE A 44 1.02 9.04 5.46
CA ILE A 44 1.00 7.92 4.51
C ILE A 44 0.92 6.58 5.24
N TYR A 45 0.25 5.61 4.63
CA TYR A 45 0.16 4.24 5.12
C TYR A 45 0.16 3.22 3.97
N LEU A 46 0.50 1.97 4.28
CA LEU A 46 0.42 0.87 3.32
C LEU A 46 -0.93 0.15 3.41
N ASP A 47 -1.56 -0.01 2.25
CA ASP A 47 -2.76 -0.80 2.06
C ASP A 47 -2.37 -1.98 1.15
N PHE A 48 -2.29 -3.16 1.77
CA PHE A 48 -1.82 -4.40 1.14
C PHE A 48 -2.85 -4.93 0.14
N PRO A 49 -2.46 -5.82 -0.79
CA PRO A 49 -3.37 -6.33 -1.82
C PRO A 49 -4.62 -6.95 -1.21
N PHE A 50 -5.79 -6.49 -1.64
CA PHE A 50 -7.07 -6.98 -1.17
C PHE A 50 -8.07 -7.08 -2.31
N THR A 51 -9.12 -7.87 -2.10
CA THR A 51 -10.35 -7.84 -2.88
C THR A 51 -11.49 -7.36 -1.99
N TYR A 52 -12.56 -6.86 -2.59
CA TYR A 52 -13.76 -6.53 -1.83
C TYR A 52 -14.63 -7.77 -1.69
N ARG A 53 -15.09 -8.03 -0.47
CA ARG A 53 -15.97 -9.16 -0.19
C ARG A 53 -17.27 -9.01 -0.97
N LYS A 54 -17.65 -10.07 -1.68
CA LYS A 54 -18.92 -10.17 -2.39
C LYS A 54 -19.74 -11.35 -1.91
N LYS A 55 -21.06 -11.17 -1.82
CA LYS A 55 -22.03 -12.24 -1.59
C LYS A 55 -23.17 -12.05 -2.58
N ASN A 56 -23.45 -13.07 -3.39
CA ASN A 56 -24.48 -13.03 -4.44
C ASN A 56 -24.35 -11.84 -5.41
N GLY A 57 -23.11 -11.47 -5.77
CA GLY A 57 -22.83 -10.35 -6.67
C GLY A 57 -22.78 -8.97 -5.98
N GLU A 58 -23.27 -8.85 -4.76
CA GLU A 58 -23.30 -7.59 -4.01
C GLU A 58 -22.10 -7.43 -3.09
N PHE A 59 -21.67 -6.18 -2.90
CA PHE A 59 -20.60 -5.83 -1.96
C PHE A 59 -21.09 -5.94 -0.52
N VAL A 60 -20.39 -6.74 0.28
CA VAL A 60 -20.71 -6.91 1.70
C VAL A 60 -20.15 -5.72 2.48
N LYS A 61 -21.00 -5.09 3.29
CA LYS A 61 -20.65 -3.93 4.12
C LYS A 61 -20.45 -4.33 5.59
N ASP A 62 -19.58 -3.61 6.28
CA ASP A 62 -19.43 -3.68 7.73
C ASP A 62 -20.54 -2.88 8.46
N ALA A 63 -20.49 -2.87 9.79
CA ALA A 63 -21.45 -2.15 10.63
C ALA A 63 -21.47 -0.63 10.39
N ASN A 64 -20.41 -0.06 9.81
CA ASN A 64 -20.28 1.35 9.50
C ASN A 64 -20.63 1.67 8.04
N GLY A 65 -21.08 0.67 7.27
CA GLY A 65 -21.47 0.81 5.87
C GLY A 65 -20.32 0.77 4.87
N TYR A 66 -19.09 0.47 5.30
CA TYR A 66 -17.93 0.33 4.40
C TYR A 66 -17.84 -1.07 3.82
N THR A 67 -17.49 -1.18 2.54
CA THR A 67 -17.27 -2.49 1.92
C THR A 67 -16.11 -3.22 2.60
N ILE A 68 -16.36 -4.45 3.02
CA ILE A 68 -15.37 -5.29 3.69
C ILE A 68 -14.27 -5.64 2.70
N LYS A 69 -13.03 -5.48 3.14
CA LYS A 69 -11.83 -5.90 2.41
C LYS A 69 -11.39 -7.29 2.87
N ASP A 70 -11.18 -8.17 1.90
CA ASP A 70 -10.51 -9.45 2.09
C ASP A 70 -9.08 -9.32 1.57
N TYR A 71 -8.12 -9.19 2.49
CA TYR A 71 -6.72 -9.07 2.14
C TYR A 71 -6.20 -10.39 1.54
N VAL A 72 -5.64 -10.31 0.34
CA VAL A 72 -4.99 -11.44 -0.34
C VAL A 72 -3.69 -11.78 0.36
N ILE A 73 -2.96 -10.74 0.79
CA ILE A 73 -1.75 -10.85 1.60
C ILE A 73 -1.84 -9.80 2.70
N ASN A 74 -1.54 -10.18 3.94
CA ASN A 74 -1.49 -9.27 5.07
C ASN A 74 -0.27 -9.62 5.93
N PRO A 75 0.48 -8.65 6.47
CA PRO A 75 1.51 -8.92 7.45
C PRO A 75 0.95 -9.70 8.65
N LEU A 76 1.71 -10.69 9.12
CA LEU A 76 1.34 -11.51 10.27
C LEU A 76 1.20 -10.68 11.55
N CYS A 77 2.09 -9.71 11.73
CA CYS A 77 2.14 -8.84 12.89
C CYS A 77 2.60 -7.43 12.53
N MET A 78 2.55 -6.53 13.52
CA MET A 78 2.97 -5.14 13.37
C MET A 78 4.47 -5.00 13.06
N ASP A 79 5.31 -5.91 13.55
CA ASP A 79 6.75 -5.85 13.27
C ASP A 79 7.03 -6.11 11.78
N VAL A 80 6.40 -7.14 11.19
CA VAL A 80 6.51 -7.40 9.75
C VAL A 80 5.96 -6.25 8.92
N ARG A 81 4.85 -5.63 9.36
CA ARG A 81 4.33 -4.42 8.71
C ARG A 81 5.37 -3.30 8.75
N LYS A 82 5.95 -3.03 9.92
CA LYS A 82 6.93 -1.97 10.11
C LYS A 82 8.18 -2.19 9.27
N GLU A 83 8.69 -3.42 9.20
CA GLU A 83 9.82 -3.76 8.33
C GLU A 83 9.52 -3.44 6.86
N ILE A 84 8.31 -3.71 6.38
CA ILE A 84 7.89 -3.38 5.01
C ILE A 84 7.73 -1.86 4.83
N GLU A 85 7.18 -1.17 5.82
CA GLU A 85 7.05 0.30 5.83
C GLU A 85 8.42 0.98 5.79
N ASP A 86 9.39 0.49 6.56
CA ASP A 86 10.77 1.00 6.58
C ASP A 86 11.49 0.80 5.25
N LEU A 87 11.12 -0.22 4.46
CA LEU A 87 11.62 -0.41 3.10
C LEU A 87 10.98 0.54 2.07
N VAL A 88 9.70 0.89 2.26
CA VAL A 88 8.88 1.61 1.26
C VAL A 88 8.89 3.11 1.49
N PHE A 89 8.61 3.58 2.71
CA PHE A 89 8.37 4.99 3.00
C PHE A 89 9.55 5.93 2.68
N PRO A 90 10.81 5.57 2.94
CA PRO A 90 11.94 6.42 2.54
C PRO A 90 11.98 6.67 1.03
N LYS A 91 11.70 5.65 0.21
CA LYS A 91 11.69 5.75 -1.25
C LYS A 91 10.55 6.65 -1.74
N VAL A 92 9.36 6.50 -1.15
CA VAL A 92 8.21 7.37 -1.45
C VAL A 92 8.54 8.83 -1.14
N LYS A 93 9.13 9.11 0.03
CA LYS A 93 9.52 10.48 0.42
C LYS A 93 10.50 11.10 -0.59
N VAL A 94 11.55 10.37 -0.96
CA VAL A 94 12.53 10.83 -1.98
C VAL A 94 11.84 11.14 -3.31
N MET A 95 10.99 10.23 -3.80
CA MET A 95 10.29 10.43 -5.07
C MET A 95 9.34 11.63 -5.05
N LEU A 96 8.63 11.84 -3.93
CA LEU A 96 7.77 13.00 -3.76
C LEU A 96 8.56 14.31 -3.77
N THR A 97 9.68 14.38 -3.04
CA THR A 97 10.56 15.56 -3.04
C THR A 97 11.09 15.87 -4.44
N LEU A 98 11.54 14.84 -5.18
CA LEU A 98 12.01 15.00 -6.56
C LEU A 98 10.91 15.49 -7.52
N LYS A 99 9.66 15.09 -7.30
CA LYS A 99 8.51 15.57 -8.08
C LYS A 99 8.22 17.05 -7.81
N THR A 100 8.30 17.48 -6.56
CA THR A 100 8.06 18.88 -6.18
C THR A 100 9.12 19.82 -6.75
N ASN A 101 10.39 19.41 -6.80
CA ASN A 101 11.49 20.25 -7.30
C ASN A 101 11.56 20.34 -8.84
N LYS A 102 10.75 19.57 -9.57
CA LYS A 102 10.65 19.61 -11.04
C LYS A 102 9.51 20.50 -11.55
N LEU A 103 8.73 21.08 -10.64
CA LEU A 103 7.62 22.01 -10.89
C LEU A 103 8.05 23.41 -10.48
#